data_AF-A0A378LQC5-F1
#
_entry.id   AF-A0A378LQC5-F1
#
_cell.length_a   1.000
_cell.length_b   1.000
_cell.length_c   1.000
_cell.angle_alpha   90.00
_cell.angle_beta   90.00
_cell.angle_gamma   90.00
#
_symmetry.space_group_name_H-M   'P 1'
#
loop_
_entity.id
_entity.type
_entity.pdbx_description
1 polymer ?
#
loop_
_entity_poly.entity_id
_entity_poly.type
_entity_poly.pdbx_seq_one_letter_code
_entity_poly.pdbx_strand_id
1 'polypeptide(L)'
;MFLFKNGILKLMTIIGLSVSTNIFACQCFNSFFLSSIFSNNPKEMTCSLSTDYGRVVRVTLSDGRNSAISSIYGCSLNSVSSNIHRDFFEYTNDNELCAEEILNACRMLNIEIQSY
;
A
#
# COMPACT_ATOMS: atom_id res chain seq x y z
N MET A 1 45.34 -23.90 4.56
CA MET A 1 44.77 -22.70 3.92
C MET A 1 44.10 -23.15 2.62
N PHE A 2 42.78 -23.35 2.60
CA PHE A 2 41.89 -23.43 1.41
C PHE A 2 40.56 -24.10 1.85
N LEU A 3 39.72 -23.38 2.61
CA LEU A 3 38.37 -23.85 2.96
C LEU A 3 37.29 -22.75 2.87
N PHE A 4 37.62 -21.56 2.36
CA PHE A 4 36.73 -20.38 2.43
C PHE A 4 36.19 -19.87 1.09
N LYS A 5 36.47 -20.54 -0.05
CA LYS A 5 36.18 -19.94 -1.37
C LYS A 5 34.78 -20.25 -1.92
N ASN A 6 34.09 -21.29 -1.44
CA ASN A 6 32.84 -21.77 -2.06
C ASN A 6 31.55 -21.46 -1.26
N GLY A 7 31.64 -21.00 -0.01
CA GLY A 7 30.47 -20.62 0.78
C GLY A 7 29.92 -19.23 0.43
N ILE A 8 30.82 -18.31 0.03
CA ILE A 8 30.47 -16.91 -0.24
C ILE A 8 29.69 -16.77 -1.56
N LEU A 9 30.01 -17.61 -2.56
CA LEU A 9 29.40 -17.51 -3.89
C LEU A 9 27.92 -17.94 -3.90
N LYS A 10 27.53 -18.93 -3.09
CA LYS A 10 26.12 -19.36 -2.95
C LYS A 10 25.27 -18.39 -2.12
N LEU A 11 25.88 -17.67 -1.18
CA LEU A 11 25.19 -16.64 -0.41
C LEU A 11 24.81 -15.45 -1.31
N MET A 12 25.68 -15.07 -2.25
CA MET A 12 25.41 -14.00 -3.22
C MET A 12 24.28 -14.33 -4.20
N THR A 13 24.07 -15.61 -4.55
CA THR A 13 22.96 -15.99 -5.45
C THR A 13 21.61 -15.97 -4.74
N ILE A 14 21.56 -16.26 -3.44
CA ILE A 14 20.32 -16.15 -2.64
C ILE A 14 19.98 -14.68 -2.38
N ILE A 15 20.98 -13.83 -2.14
CA ILE A 15 20.79 -12.38 -1.95
C ILE A 15 20.45 -11.69 -3.29
N GLY A 16 20.96 -12.19 -4.42
CA GLY A 16 20.65 -11.66 -5.76
C GLY A 16 19.22 -11.95 -6.24
N LEU A 17 18.54 -12.95 -5.68
CA LEU A 17 17.14 -13.28 -5.98
C LEU A 17 16.13 -12.61 -5.03
N SER A 18 16.59 -11.93 -3.97
CA SER A 18 15.73 -11.17 -3.05
C SER A 18 15.64 -9.67 -3.39
N VAL A 19 16.21 -9.24 -4.52
CA VAL A 19 16.08 -7.86 -5.02
C VAL A 19 15.14 -7.83 -6.24
N SER A 20 13.98 -8.48 -6.13
CA SER A 20 12.86 -8.10 -6.98
C SER A 20 12.33 -6.78 -6.43
N THR A 21 12.55 -5.71 -7.19
CA THR A 21 12.25 -4.30 -6.88
C THR A 21 10.74 -3.99 -6.84
N ASN A 22 9.96 -4.78 -6.11
CA ASN A 22 8.52 -4.57 -5.87
C ASN A 22 8.23 -4.53 -4.36
N ILE A 23 9.13 -3.94 -3.58
CA ILE A 23 8.92 -3.74 -2.15
C ILE A 23 8.53 -2.28 -1.97
N PHE A 24 7.34 -2.09 -1.42
CA PHE A 24 6.73 -0.82 -1.03
C PHE A 24 5.95 -0.11 -2.16
N ALA A 25 4.62 -0.28 -2.14
CA ALA A 25 3.76 0.90 -2.20
C ALA A 25 4.44 1.97 -1.35
N CYS A 26 4.64 3.17 -1.91
CA CYS A 26 5.45 4.27 -1.34
C CYS A 26 5.45 4.19 0.19
N GLN A 27 6.59 4.26 0.89
CA GLN A 27 6.67 4.06 2.36
C GLN A 27 5.57 4.78 3.17
N CYS A 28 5.01 5.86 2.62
CA CYS A 28 3.91 6.65 3.13
C CYS A 28 2.48 6.04 3.00
N PHE A 29 2.31 4.97 2.22
CA PHE A 29 1.07 4.22 2.05
C PHE A 29 1.07 2.92 2.83
N ASN A 30 2.00 2.74 3.77
CA ASN A 30 2.02 1.58 4.65
C ASN A 30 0.77 1.54 5.56
N SER A 31 0.15 0.37 5.68
CA SER A 31 -1.07 0.14 6.47
C SER A 31 -0.96 0.52 7.94
N PHE A 32 0.20 0.31 8.60
CA PHE A 32 0.40 0.78 9.98
C PHE A 32 0.40 2.30 10.05
N PHE A 33 1.11 2.97 9.15
CA PHE A 33 1.14 4.43 9.09
C PHE A 33 -0.25 5.00 8.81
N LEU A 34 -0.96 4.45 7.82
CA LEU A 34 -2.35 4.82 7.54
C LEU A 34 -3.23 4.63 8.79
N SER A 35 -3.19 3.46 9.42
CA SER A 35 -3.98 3.20 10.63
C SER A 35 -3.69 4.22 11.74
N SER A 36 -2.44 4.65 11.90
CA SER A 36 -2.07 5.68 12.88
C SER A 36 -2.72 7.04 12.60
N ILE A 37 -2.84 7.44 11.33
CA ILE A 37 -3.47 8.70 10.92
C ILE A 37 -4.97 8.66 11.20
N PHE A 38 -5.62 7.59 10.75
CA PHE A 38 -7.09 7.49 10.77
C PHE A 38 -7.62 7.14 12.16
N SER A 39 -6.88 6.41 13.01
CA SER A 39 -7.34 5.87 14.30
C SER A 39 -8.02 6.86 15.27
N ASN A 40 -7.77 8.16 15.10
CA ASN A 40 -8.31 9.21 15.97
C ASN A 40 -9.77 9.58 15.68
N ASN A 41 -10.38 9.13 14.58
CA ASN A 41 -11.78 9.44 14.26
C ASN A 41 -12.61 8.22 13.81
N PRO A 42 -12.80 7.20 14.67
CA PRO A 42 -13.41 5.92 14.27
C PRO A 42 -14.89 6.00 13.89
N LYS A 43 -15.61 7.07 14.27
CA LYS A 43 -17.06 7.17 14.05
C LYS A 43 -17.44 7.62 12.65
N GLU A 44 -16.52 8.25 11.92
CA GLU A 44 -16.76 8.81 10.58
C GLU A 44 -15.92 8.10 9.51
N MET A 45 -15.32 6.96 9.87
CA MET A 45 -14.52 6.16 8.96
C MET A 45 -15.39 5.48 7.91
N THR A 46 -14.98 5.63 6.66
CA THR A 46 -15.55 4.96 5.50
C THR A 46 -14.43 4.29 4.74
N CYS A 47 -14.64 3.03 4.36
CA CYS A 47 -13.74 2.30 3.48
C CYS A 47 -14.55 1.76 2.31
N SER A 48 -14.17 2.13 1.09
CA SER A 48 -14.88 1.73 -0.12
C SER A 48 -13.92 1.08 -1.12
N LEU A 49 -14.37 -0.01 -1.73
CA LEU A 49 -13.70 -0.76 -2.79
C LEU A 49 -14.59 -0.75 -4.03
N SER A 50 -14.02 -0.38 -5.17
CA SER A 50 -14.66 -0.48 -6.47
C SER A 50 -13.84 -1.38 -7.38
N THR A 51 -14.53 -2.34 -8.01
CA THR A 51 -13.90 -3.31 -8.91
C THR A 51 -14.52 -3.27 -10.30
N ASP A 52 -13.71 -3.57 -11.32
CA ASP A 52 -14.17 -3.73 -12.70
C ASP A 52 -13.61 -5.04 -13.26
N TYR A 53 -14.51 -5.94 -13.69
CA TYR A 53 -14.18 -7.31 -14.10
C TYR A 53 -13.22 -8.06 -13.14
N GLY A 54 -13.41 -7.86 -11.82
CA GLY A 54 -12.60 -8.51 -10.77
C GLY A 54 -11.25 -7.83 -10.51
N ARG A 55 -10.93 -6.73 -11.20
CA ARG A 55 -9.75 -5.90 -10.94
C ARG A 55 -10.12 -4.74 -10.02
N VAL A 56 -9.22 -4.39 -9.10
CA VAL A 56 -9.41 -3.22 -8.24
C VAL A 56 -9.22 -1.95 -9.06
N VAL A 57 -10.28 -1.15 -9.20
CA VAL A 57 -10.22 0.15 -9.91
C VAL A 57 -9.95 1.28 -8.92
N ARG A 58 -10.55 1.19 -7.73
CA ARG A 58 -10.42 2.20 -6.71
C ARG A 58 -10.57 1.63 -5.31
N VAL A 59 -9.73 2.09 -4.40
CA VAL A 59 -9.90 1.92 -2.96
C VAL A 59 -9.87 3.30 -2.32
N THR A 60 -10.72 3.53 -1.33
CA THR A 60 -10.71 4.77 -0.55
C THR A 60 -10.91 4.46 0.93
N LEU A 61 -10.10 5.09 1.77
CA LEU A 61 -10.26 5.18 3.20
C LEU A 61 -10.38 6.65 3.56
N SER A 62 -11.44 7.05 4.25
CA SER A 62 -11.64 8.43 4.69
C SER A 62 -12.28 8.49 6.07
N ASP A 63 -11.93 9.47 6.87
CA ASP A 63 -12.56 9.79 8.17
C ASP A 63 -13.25 11.18 8.15
N GLY A 64 -13.57 11.69 6.96
CA GLY A 64 -14.12 13.04 6.75
C GLY A 64 -13.09 14.19 6.78
N ARG A 65 -11.88 13.96 7.32
CA ARG A 65 -10.80 14.97 7.37
C ARG A 65 -9.58 14.55 6.55
N ASN A 66 -9.20 13.29 6.68
CA ASN A 66 -8.13 12.64 5.98
C ASN A 66 -8.74 11.72 4.90
N SER A 67 -7.97 11.47 3.84
CA SER A 67 -8.35 10.52 2.80
C SER A 67 -7.12 9.84 2.18
N ALA A 68 -7.13 8.52 2.15
CA ALA A 68 -6.19 7.71 1.38
C ALA A 68 -6.94 7.07 0.21
N ILE A 69 -6.46 7.29 -1.01
CA ILE A 69 -7.11 6.83 -2.24
C ILE A 69 -6.07 6.11 -3.08
N SER A 70 -6.43 4.92 -3.57
CA SER A 70 -5.76 4.26 -4.70
C SER A 70 -6.73 4.25 -5.87
N SER A 71 -6.27 4.65 -7.05
CA SER A 71 -7.03 4.66 -8.29
C SER A 71 -6.14 4.23 -9.45
N ILE A 72 -6.73 3.89 -10.60
CA ILE A 72 -5.98 3.54 -11.81
C ILE A 72 -4.95 4.59 -12.26
N TYR A 73 -5.09 5.83 -11.79
CA TYR A 73 -4.20 6.95 -12.13
C TYR A 73 -3.10 7.19 -11.10
N GLY A 74 -3.21 6.65 -9.89
CA GLY A 74 -2.30 7.02 -8.81
C GLY A 74 -2.81 6.70 -7.41
N CYS A 75 -1.93 6.94 -6.43
CA CYS A 75 -2.26 6.94 -5.02
C CYS A 75 -2.16 8.34 -4.43
N SER A 76 -3.13 8.74 -3.62
CA SER A 76 -3.12 10.03 -2.92
C SER A 76 -3.48 9.90 -1.45
N LEU A 77 -2.62 10.40 -0.57
CA LEU A 77 -2.89 10.54 0.85
C LEU A 77 -3.01 12.03 1.15
N ASN A 78 -4.20 12.46 1.54
CA ASN A 78 -4.46 13.77 2.09
C ASN A 78 -4.65 13.60 3.59
N SER A 79 -3.81 14.25 4.38
CA SER A 79 -3.90 14.22 5.83
C SER A 79 -3.36 15.50 6.44
N VAL A 80 -3.71 15.75 7.70
CA VAL A 80 -3.18 16.91 8.46
C VAL A 80 -1.65 16.91 8.50
N SER A 81 -1.01 15.74 8.49
CA SER A 81 0.44 15.58 8.65
C SER A 81 1.19 15.44 7.33
N SER A 82 0.50 15.11 6.24
CA SER A 82 1.15 14.85 4.95
C SER A 82 0.16 14.89 3.79
N ASN A 83 0.53 15.58 2.71
CA ASN A 83 -0.14 15.54 1.41
C ASN A 83 0.79 14.87 0.41
N ILE A 84 0.42 13.68 -0.03
CA ILE A 84 1.22 12.84 -0.90
C ILE A 84 0.38 12.49 -2.11
N HIS A 85 0.93 12.73 -3.28
CA HIS A 85 0.33 12.34 -4.54
C HIS A 85 1.39 11.62 -5.36
N ARG A 86 1.04 10.43 -5.85
CA ARG A 86 1.89 9.64 -6.73
C ARG A 86 1.07 9.20 -7.92
N ASP A 87 1.37 9.81 -9.06
CA ASP A 87 0.82 9.43 -10.35
C ASP A 87 1.46 8.13 -10.84
N PHE A 88 0.66 7.34 -11.55
CA PHE A 88 1.14 6.19 -12.31
C PHE A 88 1.13 6.54 -13.79
N PHE A 89 2.29 6.38 -14.44
CA PHE A 89 2.39 6.64 -15.89
C PHE A 89 1.87 5.46 -16.74
N GLU A 90 1.70 4.28 -16.13
CA GLU A 90 1.13 3.08 -16.74
C GLU A 90 0.36 2.31 -15.66
N TYR A 91 -0.48 1.33 -16.02
CA TYR A 91 -1.12 0.40 -15.07
C TYR A 91 -0.05 -0.45 -14.38
N THR A 92 0.72 0.14 -13.49
CA THR A 92 1.77 -0.53 -12.74
C THR A 92 1.15 -1.25 -11.56
N ASN A 93 1.78 -2.35 -11.12
CA ASN A 93 1.41 -3.08 -9.90
C ASN A 93 1.36 -2.19 -8.65
N ASP A 94 1.88 -0.96 -8.72
CA ASP A 94 1.81 0.01 -7.63
C ASP A 94 0.38 0.37 -7.23
N ASN A 95 -0.58 0.35 -8.18
CA ASN A 95 -2.00 0.53 -7.85
C ASN A 95 -2.51 -0.58 -6.92
N GLU A 96 -2.23 -1.82 -7.27
CA GLU A 96 -2.63 -3.01 -6.51
C GLU A 96 -1.97 -2.99 -5.13
N LEU A 97 -0.68 -2.63 -5.06
CA LEU A 97 0.04 -2.51 -3.78
C LEU A 97 -0.55 -1.42 -2.88
N CYS A 98 -0.82 -0.22 -3.41
CA CYS A 98 -1.48 0.82 -2.60
C CYS A 98 -2.88 0.41 -2.18
N ALA A 99 -3.64 -0.20 -3.09
CA ALA A 99 -4.99 -0.66 -2.81
C ALA A 99 -4.96 -1.70 -1.67
N GLU A 100 -4.03 -2.64 -1.73
CA GLU A 100 -3.83 -3.65 -0.69
C GLU A 100 -3.50 -3.03 0.67
N GLU A 101 -2.57 -2.07 0.72
CA GLU A 101 -2.21 -1.41 1.98
C GLU A 101 -3.37 -0.59 2.57
N ILE A 102 -4.17 0.09 1.73
CA ILE A 102 -5.37 0.80 2.20
C ILE A 102 -6.40 -0.20 2.74
N LEU A 103 -6.65 -1.31 2.03
CA LEU A 103 -7.57 -2.36 2.49
C LEU A 103 -7.09 -3.00 3.81
N ASN A 104 -5.78 -3.22 3.95
CA ASN A 104 -5.17 -3.71 5.19
C ASN A 104 -5.35 -2.72 6.33
N ALA A 105 -5.17 -1.41 6.08
CA ALA A 105 -5.47 -0.38 7.08
C ALA A 105 -6.95 -0.42 7.50
N CYS A 106 -7.88 -0.58 6.55
CA CYS A 106 -9.31 -0.70 6.86
C CYS A 106 -9.59 -1.90 7.79
N ARG A 107 -8.97 -3.05 7.52
CA ARG A 107 -9.08 -4.26 8.37
C ARG A 107 -8.48 -4.03 9.76
N MET A 108 -7.30 -3.41 9.86
CA MET A 108 -6.67 -3.08 11.14
C MET A 108 -7.51 -2.14 11.99
N LEU A 109 -8.22 -1.22 11.35
CA LEU A 109 -9.13 -0.27 12.00
C LEU A 109 -10.53 -0.86 12.28
N ASN A 110 -10.78 -2.12 11.90
CA ASN A 110 -12.08 -2.79 11.99
C ASN A 110 -13.22 -2.02 11.31
N ILE A 111 -12.95 -1.42 10.14
CA ILE A 111 -13.94 -0.70 9.33
C ILE A 111 -14.55 -1.68 8.32
N GLU A 112 -15.87 -1.62 8.14
CA GLU A 112 -16.55 -2.37 7.08
C GLU A 112 -16.13 -1.84 5.69
N ILE A 113 -15.76 -2.76 4.80
CA ILE A 113 -15.38 -2.43 3.42
C ILE A 113 -16.64 -2.48 2.55
N GLN A 114 -17.08 -1.31 2.08
CA GLN A 114 -18.20 -1.18 1.16
C GLN A 114 -17.73 -1.49 -0.26
N SER A 115 -18.24 -2.58 -0.86
CA SER A 115 -17.86 -3.01 -2.21
C SER A 115 -18.93 -2.63 -3.23
N TYR A 116 -18.51 -2.07 -4.37
CA TYR A 116 -19.37 -1.66 -5.48
C TYR A 116 -18.88 -2.21 -6.82
#